data_AF-A0A3A0CW96-F1
#
_entry.id   AF-A0A3A0CW96-F1
#
_cell.length_a   1.000
_cell.length_b   1.000
_cell.length_c   1.000
_cell.angle_alpha   90.00
_cell.angle_beta   90.00
_cell.angle_gamma   90.00
#
_symmetry.space_group_name_H-M   'P 1'
#
loop_
_entity.id
_entity.type
_entity.pdbx_description
1 polymer ?
#
loop_
_entity_poly.entity_id
_entity_poly.type
_entity_poly.pdbx_seq_one_letter_code
_entity_poly.pdbx_strand_id
1 'polypeptide(L)'
;MARQRVNRVSTEAMIQCAVHPGFSPTESDRREQSARRMAARGGMTLKRFLPAMAGVLIAAISARAAEFRLLVGVDVGRYPGTARNVAPSPGPGFPGSFADGDRLAGTSDTGAIVAYQGIGTPLYPPNHVGAMSMLFRRGSVPIPGFGPLPLMGIDFLGGPLLDLDGDLNNGVRSLVPVGGNPTPVEIPGTTSHVDLVFDFAGGLVTLVGLDATGTNEGGPSIGPGIATVLVTLAGTTPTGGAGAGPNPVYDTRVGALTPYTGTGGTLTGVYRIDALPLEYWYDSIEPNSATAADLGSLQQFGVFRGWLVVRDCATGQFPVLTGEGLGSTLWPLVDAGDVGNIYNTAVDAFGDTAEIFEGVPADLFTAAGNGGLPLTDGGGDLGAYFDHVVKPRVAIGSGAFVYLEAAGFGINNSGDPVFTDTVGYDAVLIGEAASVFAAGDVNADGAIDLLDASLLASVLVNPAAHSSCEQARADVNGDGQRDGRDVRAFLDAVL
;
A
#
# COMPACT_ATOMS: atom_id res chain seq x y z
N MET A 1 -30.03 -41.24 32.14
CA MET A 1 -31.09 -40.47 32.83
C MET A 1 -31.63 -39.45 31.83
N ALA A 2 -32.48 -39.80 30.86
CA ALA A 2 -33.91 -40.08 30.96
C ALA A 2 -34.70 -39.02 31.77
N ARG A 3 -35.26 -38.01 31.07
CA ARG A 3 -36.56 -37.41 31.42
C ARG A 3 -37.27 -36.80 30.20
N GLN A 4 -38.21 -37.60 29.73
CA GLN A 4 -39.34 -37.35 28.84
C GLN A 4 -40.46 -36.64 29.62
N ARG A 5 -41.25 -35.77 28.97
CA ARG A 5 -42.69 -35.44 29.18
C ARG A 5 -42.98 -34.04 28.58
N VAL A 6 -44.14 -33.66 28.04
CA VAL A 6 -45.40 -34.29 27.60
C VAL A 6 -46.15 -33.19 26.81
N ASN A 7 -46.95 -33.63 25.83
CA ASN A 7 -47.92 -32.87 25.03
C ASN A 7 -48.84 -31.91 25.81
N ARG A 8 -49.30 -30.84 25.13
CA ARG A 8 -50.65 -30.29 25.34
C ARG A 8 -51.29 -29.86 24.02
N VAL A 9 -52.48 -30.40 23.80
CA VAL A 9 -53.47 -30.08 22.77
C VAL A 9 -54.55 -29.19 23.43
N SER A 10 -55.04 -28.17 22.72
CA SER A 10 -56.40 -27.61 22.87
C SER A 10 -56.74 -26.80 21.60
N THR A 11 -57.62 -27.27 20.70
CA THR A 11 -59.10 -27.13 20.66
C THR A 11 -59.60 -25.72 20.25
N GLU A 12 -60.10 -25.68 19.01
CA GLU A 12 -61.24 -24.95 18.40
C GLU A 12 -61.65 -23.54 18.85
N ALA A 13 -61.84 -22.66 17.85
CA ALA A 13 -63.00 -21.76 17.77
C ALA A 13 -63.43 -21.56 16.30
N MET A 14 -64.59 -22.13 15.97
CA MET A 14 -65.35 -21.86 14.73
C MET A 14 -65.95 -20.45 14.76
N ILE A 15 -65.88 -19.73 13.64
CA ILE A 15 -66.81 -18.64 13.34
C ILE A 15 -67.44 -18.93 11.96
N GLN A 16 -68.70 -19.34 11.99
CA GLN A 16 -69.61 -19.34 10.84
C GLN A 16 -70.11 -17.91 10.59
N CYS A 17 -69.98 -17.43 9.36
CA CYS A 17 -70.78 -16.30 8.86
C CYS A 17 -71.61 -16.75 7.65
N ALA A 18 -72.89 -16.39 7.71
CA ALA A 18 -73.98 -16.86 6.89
C ALA A 18 -73.89 -16.42 5.42
N VAL A 19 -74.38 -17.31 4.55
CA VAL A 19 -74.58 -17.09 3.11
C VAL A 19 -75.98 -16.48 2.90
N HIS A 20 -76.05 -15.30 2.27
CA HIS A 20 -77.27 -14.78 1.65
C HIS A 20 -77.22 -15.03 0.13
N PRO A 21 -78.32 -15.44 -0.51
CA PRO A 21 -78.36 -15.65 -1.95
C PRO A 21 -78.85 -14.40 -2.68
N GLY A 22 -78.30 -14.12 -3.86
CA GLY A 22 -78.96 -13.23 -4.82
C GLY A 22 -78.01 -12.40 -5.67
N PHE A 23 -77.71 -12.93 -6.85
CA PHE A 23 -77.61 -12.31 -8.18
C PHE A 23 -76.46 -12.95 -8.96
N SER A 24 -76.83 -13.86 -9.87
CA SER A 24 -75.91 -14.35 -10.89
C SER A 24 -75.80 -13.29 -12.00
N PRO A 25 -74.66 -12.63 -12.20
CA PRO A 25 -74.47 -11.75 -13.34
C PRO A 25 -74.53 -12.58 -14.63
N THR A 26 -75.27 -12.08 -15.61
CA THR A 26 -75.44 -12.71 -16.91
C THR A 26 -74.10 -12.82 -17.64
N GLU A 27 -74.02 -13.76 -18.57
CA GLU A 27 -72.78 -14.08 -19.28
C GLU A 27 -72.20 -12.90 -20.09
N SER A 28 -73.02 -11.87 -20.37
CA SER A 28 -72.56 -10.61 -20.97
C SER A 28 -71.72 -9.77 -20.00
N ASP A 29 -72.07 -9.73 -18.72
CA ASP A 29 -71.36 -8.95 -17.69
C ASP A 29 -69.98 -9.54 -17.41
N ARG A 30 -69.84 -10.87 -17.52
CA ARG A 30 -68.54 -11.56 -17.40
C ARG A 30 -67.62 -11.25 -18.58
N ARG A 31 -68.16 -11.15 -19.80
CA ARG A 31 -67.36 -10.81 -20.98
C ARG A 31 -66.92 -9.35 -20.98
N GLU A 32 -67.77 -8.44 -20.51
CA GLU A 32 -67.41 -7.02 -20.40
C GLU A 32 -66.41 -6.74 -19.26
N GLN A 33 -66.53 -7.41 -18.11
CA GLN A 33 -65.53 -7.31 -17.04
C GLN A 33 -64.20 -7.98 -17.39
N SER A 34 -64.20 -9.08 -18.17
CA SER A 34 -62.97 -9.72 -18.63
C SER A 34 -62.25 -8.88 -19.70
N ALA A 35 -62.99 -8.20 -20.59
CA ALA A 35 -62.41 -7.26 -21.56
C ALA A 35 -61.83 -6.01 -20.88
N ARG A 36 -62.51 -5.46 -19.86
CA ARG A 36 -62.00 -4.33 -19.07
C ARG A 36 -60.78 -4.71 -18.20
N ARG A 37 -60.70 -5.95 -17.70
CA ARG A 37 -59.51 -6.45 -16.97
C ARG A 37 -58.31 -6.75 -17.86
N MET A 38 -58.50 -7.08 -19.14
CA MET A 38 -57.41 -7.23 -20.10
C MET A 38 -56.91 -5.88 -20.65
N ALA A 39 -57.78 -4.89 -20.85
CA ALA A 39 -57.37 -3.55 -21.26
C ALA A 39 -56.63 -2.77 -20.15
N ALA A 40 -56.91 -3.04 -18.87
CA ALA A 40 -56.21 -2.42 -17.73
C ALA A 40 -54.87 -3.09 -17.36
N ARG A 41 -54.49 -4.21 -17.99
CA ARG A 41 -53.21 -4.91 -17.78
C ARG A 41 -52.19 -4.71 -18.90
N GLY A 42 -52.55 -3.98 -19.95
CA GLY A 42 -51.63 -3.59 -21.03
C GLY A 42 -50.92 -2.29 -20.70
N GLY A 43 -49.66 -2.36 -20.25
CA GLY A 43 -48.75 -1.22 -20.29
C GLY A 43 -48.50 -0.50 -18.98
N MET A 44 -48.17 -1.22 -17.89
CA MET A 44 -47.21 -0.64 -16.94
C MET A 44 -45.84 -0.63 -17.62
N THR A 45 -45.65 0.40 -18.45
CA THR A 45 -44.36 0.76 -19.01
C THR A 45 -43.41 1.02 -17.85
N LEU A 46 -42.29 0.29 -17.83
CA LEU A 46 -41.14 0.41 -16.92
C LEU A 46 -40.62 1.86 -16.74
N LYS A 47 -41.10 2.80 -17.58
CA LYS A 47 -40.77 4.23 -17.59
C LYS A 47 -41.28 5.03 -16.39
N ARG A 48 -42.17 4.50 -15.54
CA ARG A 48 -42.72 5.26 -14.39
C ARG A 48 -42.03 5.02 -13.04
N PHE A 49 -41.09 4.08 -12.94
CA PHE A 49 -40.28 3.90 -11.72
C PHE A 49 -38.94 4.66 -11.75
N LEU A 50 -38.49 5.14 -12.92
CA LEU A 50 -37.19 5.83 -13.03
C LEU A 50 -37.12 7.25 -12.41
N PRO A 51 -38.16 8.12 -12.45
CA PRO A 51 -37.98 9.50 -11.97
C PRO A 51 -38.12 9.67 -10.44
N ALA A 52 -38.57 8.66 -9.70
CA ALA A 52 -38.70 8.74 -8.23
C ALA A 52 -37.44 8.27 -7.46
N MET A 53 -36.45 7.66 -8.15
CA MET A 53 -35.13 7.32 -7.60
C MET A 53 -34.04 8.35 -7.93
N ALA A 54 -34.36 9.43 -8.66
CA ALA A 54 -33.38 10.45 -9.07
C ALA A 54 -33.00 11.45 -7.96
N GLY A 55 -33.51 11.27 -6.73
CA GLY A 55 -33.14 12.05 -5.55
C GLY A 55 -32.34 11.24 -4.52
N VAL A 56 -31.84 10.06 -4.89
CA VAL A 56 -31.08 9.18 -4.00
C VAL A 56 -29.62 9.59 -4.03
N LEU A 57 -29.16 10.01 -2.85
CA LEU A 57 -27.78 10.05 -2.37
C LEU A 57 -26.72 9.86 -3.44
N ILE A 58 -26.03 10.95 -3.81
CA ILE A 58 -24.59 10.86 -4.09
C ILE A 58 -23.96 10.57 -2.73
N ALA A 59 -24.10 9.32 -2.24
CA ALA A 59 -23.21 8.82 -1.22
C ALA A 59 -21.86 8.75 -1.93
N ALA A 60 -20.86 9.47 -1.41
CA ALA A 60 -19.49 9.26 -1.82
C ALA A 60 -19.14 7.83 -1.38
N ILE A 61 -19.29 6.87 -2.28
CA ILE A 61 -18.95 5.49 -1.97
C ILE A 61 -17.43 5.45 -1.92
N SER A 62 -16.92 4.92 -0.80
CA SER A 62 -15.50 4.96 -0.50
C SER A 62 -14.79 3.92 -1.37
N ALA A 63 -13.96 4.37 -2.31
CA ALA A 63 -13.05 3.48 -3.01
C ALA A 63 -12.21 2.71 -1.98
N ARG A 64 -12.13 1.39 -2.16
CA ARG A 64 -11.48 0.51 -1.19
C ARG A 64 -9.97 0.56 -1.37
N ALA A 65 -9.25 0.64 -0.26
CA ALA A 65 -7.79 0.50 -0.26
C ALA A 65 -7.37 -0.92 -0.63
N ALA A 66 -6.44 -1.04 -1.59
CA ALA A 66 -5.74 -2.26 -1.91
C ALA A 66 -4.45 -2.33 -1.07
N GLU A 67 -4.32 -3.39 -0.27
CA GLU A 67 -3.10 -3.71 0.48
C GLU A 67 -2.07 -4.33 -0.46
N PHE A 68 -0.92 -3.67 -0.61
CA PHE A 68 0.25 -4.21 -1.30
C PHE A 68 1.28 -4.68 -0.29
N ARG A 69 1.48 -6.00 -0.21
CA ARG A 69 2.48 -6.61 0.66
C ARG A 69 3.86 -6.41 0.06
N LEU A 70 4.80 -5.89 0.84
CA LEU A 70 6.16 -5.64 0.36
C LEU A 70 6.85 -6.96 0.00
N LEU A 71 7.46 -7.02 -1.18
CA LEU A 71 8.07 -8.23 -1.71
C LEU A 71 9.31 -8.63 -0.93
N VAL A 72 9.37 -9.92 -0.57
CA VAL A 72 10.49 -10.56 0.15
C VAL A 72 10.95 -11.85 -0.54
N GLY A 73 11.99 -12.50 -0.01
CA GLY A 73 12.52 -13.78 -0.48
C GLY A 73 13.50 -13.66 -1.64
N VAL A 74 14.12 -12.49 -1.83
CA VAL A 74 15.07 -12.26 -2.92
C VAL A 74 16.50 -12.43 -2.44
N ASP A 75 17.17 -13.45 -3.00
CA ASP A 75 18.60 -13.72 -2.81
C ASP A 75 19.40 -12.87 -3.81
N VAL A 76 20.05 -11.86 -3.26
CA VAL A 76 20.71 -10.76 -3.97
C VAL A 76 22.00 -11.21 -4.62
N GLY A 77 22.68 -12.20 -4.03
CA GLY A 77 23.88 -12.82 -4.61
C GLY A 77 23.63 -13.50 -5.96
N ARG A 78 22.36 -13.67 -6.36
CA ARG A 78 21.97 -14.19 -7.69
C ARG A 78 21.72 -13.11 -8.73
N TYR A 79 21.67 -11.84 -8.35
CA TYR A 79 21.49 -10.69 -9.24
C TYR A 79 22.66 -9.71 -9.07
N PRO A 80 23.91 -10.12 -9.39
CA PRO A 80 25.05 -9.23 -9.28
C PRO A 80 24.88 -8.05 -10.24
N GLY A 81 24.67 -6.86 -9.69
CA GLY A 81 24.72 -5.59 -10.40
C GLY A 81 26.10 -4.95 -10.29
N THR A 82 26.33 -3.87 -11.04
CA THR A 82 27.57 -3.09 -10.95
C THR A 82 27.67 -2.44 -9.56
N ALA A 83 28.79 -2.67 -8.84
CA ALA A 83 29.09 -1.94 -7.60
C ALA A 83 29.24 -0.43 -7.87
N ARG A 84 28.43 0.38 -7.20
CA ARG A 84 28.48 1.84 -7.22
C ARG A 84 29.14 2.34 -5.96
N ASN A 85 30.21 3.11 -6.14
CA ASN A 85 30.78 3.89 -5.05
C ASN A 85 29.97 5.17 -4.90
N VAL A 86 29.32 5.35 -3.76
CA VAL A 86 28.87 6.68 -3.34
C VAL A 86 29.90 7.18 -2.35
N ALA A 87 30.49 8.31 -2.71
CA ALA A 87 31.47 8.99 -1.89
C ALA A 87 30.92 10.36 -1.53
N PRO A 88 31.17 10.83 -0.30
CA PRO A 88 30.91 12.20 0.07
C PRO A 88 31.57 13.18 -0.91
N SER A 89 30.93 14.30 -1.16
CA SER A 89 31.47 15.34 -2.05
C SER A 89 31.12 16.71 -1.49
N PRO A 90 32.07 17.65 -1.33
CA PRO A 90 33.50 17.60 -1.67
C PRO A 90 34.38 17.27 -0.44
N GLY A 91 34.29 16.08 0.15
CA GLY A 91 35.04 15.79 1.39
C GLY A 91 35.56 14.35 1.49
N PRO A 92 36.57 14.11 2.36
CA PRO A 92 36.93 12.76 2.74
C PRO A 92 35.84 12.20 3.65
N GLY A 93 35.21 11.10 3.27
CA GLY A 93 34.49 10.25 4.21
C GLY A 93 34.64 8.79 3.83
N PHE A 94 33.80 7.92 4.39
CA PHE A 94 33.84 6.51 4.03
C PHE A 94 33.19 6.34 2.66
N PRO A 95 33.94 6.05 1.57
CA PRO A 95 33.29 5.62 0.34
C PRO A 95 32.52 4.33 0.65
N GLY A 96 31.21 4.37 0.49
CA GLY A 96 30.37 3.19 0.52
C GLY A 96 30.25 2.65 -0.90
N SER A 97 30.42 1.34 -1.07
CA SER A 97 30.05 0.69 -2.32
C SER A 97 28.80 -0.14 -2.10
N PHE A 98 27.75 0.09 -2.88
CA PHE A 98 26.59 -0.80 -2.96
C PHE A 98 26.47 -1.34 -4.39
N ALA A 99 26.22 -2.64 -4.57
CA ALA A 99 25.92 -3.24 -5.87
C ALA A 99 24.60 -2.72 -6.43
N ASP A 100 24.49 -2.57 -7.75
CA ASP A 100 23.19 -2.26 -8.38
C ASP A 100 22.12 -3.34 -8.15
N GLY A 101 22.53 -4.57 -7.82
CA GLY A 101 21.61 -5.59 -7.33
C GLY A 101 20.93 -5.17 -6.03
N ASP A 102 21.66 -4.44 -5.18
CA ASP A 102 21.21 -3.88 -3.90
C ASP A 102 20.06 -2.90 -4.09
N ARG A 103 20.08 -2.19 -5.23
CA ARG A 103 19.11 -1.18 -5.64
C ARG A 103 17.70 -1.71 -5.81
N LEU A 104 17.57 -3.00 -6.07
CA LEU A 104 16.39 -3.58 -6.71
C LEU A 104 16.05 -4.99 -6.22
N ALA A 105 16.80 -5.51 -5.24
CA ALA A 105 16.59 -6.84 -4.67
C ALA A 105 16.90 -6.94 -3.15
N GLY A 106 17.19 -5.83 -2.48
CA GLY A 106 17.78 -5.83 -1.12
C GLY A 106 19.24 -6.29 -1.16
N THR A 107 20.02 -6.32 -0.07
CA THR A 107 21.41 -6.86 -0.07
C THR A 107 21.57 -8.12 0.77
N SER A 108 22.31 -9.13 0.29
CA SER A 108 22.81 -10.22 1.15
C SER A 108 24.25 -9.97 1.62
N ASP A 109 24.84 -8.85 1.23
CA ASP A 109 26.18 -8.42 1.65
C ASP A 109 26.10 -7.40 2.79
N THR A 110 25.52 -7.83 3.91
CA THR A 110 26.23 -7.49 5.16
C THR A 110 27.53 -8.27 5.09
N GLY A 111 28.69 -7.61 5.16
CA GLY A 111 29.98 -8.30 5.18
C GLY A 111 29.98 -9.53 6.11
N ALA A 112 30.85 -10.51 5.83
CA ALA A 112 31.02 -11.80 6.51
C ALA A 112 30.06 -12.08 7.69
N ILE A 113 29.20 -13.12 7.59
CA ILE A 113 28.32 -13.64 8.66
C ILE A 113 28.92 -13.34 10.03
N VAL A 114 28.40 -12.30 10.70
CA VAL A 114 28.88 -11.96 12.03
C VAL A 114 28.33 -13.04 12.95
N ALA A 115 29.20 -13.96 13.35
CA ALA A 115 28.87 -14.96 14.35
C ALA A 115 28.49 -14.24 15.65
N TYR A 116 27.20 -14.28 15.97
CA TYR A 116 26.61 -13.59 17.10
C TYR A 116 27.21 -14.06 18.44
N GLN A 117 27.63 -13.09 19.27
CA GLN A 117 27.88 -13.26 20.70
C GLN A 117 26.99 -12.30 21.49
N GLY A 118 25.70 -12.64 21.61
CA GLY A 118 24.72 -11.97 22.47
C GLY A 118 23.60 -12.95 22.83
N ILE A 119 22.65 -12.57 23.68
CA ILE A 119 21.54 -13.43 24.13
C ILE A 119 20.24 -12.62 24.01
N GLY A 120 19.26 -13.11 23.22
CA GLY A 120 17.90 -12.56 23.06
C GLY A 120 17.41 -12.59 21.60
N THR A 121 16.23 -13.15 21.33
CA THR A 121 15.73 -13.44 19.97
C THR A 121 14.28 -12.97 19.76
N PRO A 122 13.94 -12.45 18.56
CA PRO A 122 14.82 -12.30 17.40
C PRO A 122 15.29 -10.86 17.16
N LEU A 123 16.60 -10.64 17.28
CA LEU A 123 17.27 -9.63 16.47
C LEU A 123 17.42 -10.20 15.05
N TYR A 124 17.02 -9.45 14.04
CA TYR A 124 17.16 -9.86 12.65
C TYR A 124 18.49 -9.37 12.07
N PRO A 125 19.22 -10.21 11.31
CA PRO A 125 20.33 -9.71 10.51
C PRO A 125 19.79 -8.72 9.46
N PRO A 126 20.63 -7.80 8.97
CA PRO A 126 20.20 -6.94 7.88
C PRO A 126 19.78 -7.77 6.66
N ASN A 127 18.68 -7.34 6.06
CA ASN A 127 17.96 -8.01 4.99
C ASN A 127 17.54 -9.47 5.30
N HIS A 128 17.17 -9.80 6.55
CA HIS A 128 16.90 -11.18 6.98
C HIS A 128 15.91 -11.98 6.10
N VAL A 129 14.94 -11.31 5.47
CA VAL A 129 13.93 -11.92 4.58
C VAL A 129 14.25 -11.75 3.10
N GLY A 130 15.28 -10.99 2.72
CA GLY A 130 15.54 -10.62 1.34
C GLY A 130 14.44 -9.70 0.77
N ALA A 131 14.50 -8.41 1.03
CA ALA A 131 13.46 -7.43 0.70
C ALA A 131 13.81 -6.62 -0.56
N MET A 132 12.82 -6.39 -1.43
CA MET A 132 12.98 -5.50 -2.59
C MET A 132 12.70 -4.03 -2.28
N SER A 133 12.10 -3.75 -1.11
CA SER A 133 11.82 -2.40 -0.65
C SER A 133 12.90 -1.94 0.30
N MET A 134 13.22 -0.65 0.26
CA MET A 134 14.26 -0.07 1.10
C MET A 134 14.07 1.43 1.30
N LEU A 135 14.63 1.93 2.40
CA LEU A 135 14.96 3.34 2.56
C LEU A 135 16.45 3.51 2.39
N PHE A 136 16.83 4.59 1.74
CA PHE A 136 18.21 5.02 1.66
C PHE A 136 18.34 6.35 2.37
N ARG A 137 19.32 6.45 3.26
CA ARG A 137 19.55 7.65 4.05
C ARG A 137 20.94 8.17 3.83
N ARG A 138 21.05 9.50 3.78
CA ARG A 138 22.29 10.24 3.88
C ARG A 138 22.23 11.14 5.10
N GLY A 139 23.27 11.08 5.92
CA GLY A 139 23.38 11.87 7.13
C GLY A 139 24.84 12.20 7.42
N SER A 140 25.08 12.82 8.56
CA SER A 140 26.43 13.14 9.01
C SER A 140 26.50 13.11 10.53
N VAL A 141 27.43 12.34 11.08
CA VAL A 141 27.69 12.29 12.52
C VAL A 141 28.75 13.32 12.90
N PRO A 142 28.48 14.28 13.79
CA PRO A 142 29.51 15.13 14.36
C PRO A 142 30.47 14.29 15.22
N ILE A 143 31.71 14.13 14.75
CA ILE A 143 32.78 13.49 15.52
C ILE A 143 33.63 14.57 16.20
N PRO A 144 33.73 14.57 17.54
CA PRO A 144 34.57 15.51 18.26
C PRO A 144 36.00 15.53 17.73
N GLY A 145 36.46 16.69 17.25
CA GLY A 145 37.82 16.88 16.73
C GLY A 145 38.03 16.48 15.26
N PHE A 146 37.07 15.78 14.62
CA PHE A 146 37.12 15.41 13.20
C PHE A 146 36.07 16.13 12.35
N GLY A 147 35.08 16.77 12.98
CA GLY A 147 33.98 17.41 12.28
C GLY A 147 32.88 16.40 11.92
N PRO A 148 31.88 16.81 11.13
CA PRO A 148 30.83 15.91 10.69
C PRO A 148 31.40 14.88 9.72
N LEU A 149 31.18 13.61 10.05
CA LEU A 149 31.50 12.46 9.24
C LEU A 149 30.25 11.99 8.51
N PRO A 150 30.23 12.00 7.18
CA PRO A 150 29.08 11.55 6.43
C PRO A 150 28.81 10.06 6.61
N LEU A 151 27.52 9.73 6.77
CA LEU A 151 27.01 8.38 6.86
C LEU A 151 26.00 8.12 5.75
N MET A 152 26.08 6.93 5.18
CA MET A 152 25.07 6.40 4.28
C MET A 152 24.61 5.06 4.83
N GLY A 153 23.33 4.75 4.66
CA GLY A 153 22.79 3.46 5.06
C GLY A 153 21.58 3.08 4.23
N ILE A 154 21.33 1.77 4.18
CA ILE A 154 20.12 1.20 3.62
C ILE A 154 19.35 0.52 4.75
N ASP A 155 18.06 0.81 4.82
CA ASP A 155 17.11 0.11 5.67
C ASP A 155 16.21 -0.75 4.80
N PHE A 156 16.36 -2.07 4.87
CA PHE A 156 15.56 -3.01 4.07
C PHE A 156 14.18 -3.15 4.68
N LEU A 157 13.14 -2.86 3.92
CA LEU A 157 11.75 -2.88 4.37
C LEU A 157 11.04 -4.13 3.88
N GLY A 158 10.47 -4.92 4.79
CA GLY A 158 9.72 -6.11 4.42
C GLY A 158 9.62 -7.13 5.54
N GLY A 159 8.89 -8.20 5.24
CA GLY A 159 8.68 -9.29 6.18
C GLY A 159 7.57 -8.98 7.20
N PRO A 160 7.52 -9.72 8.31
CA PRO A 160 6.46 -9.58 9.30
C PRO A 160 6.60 -8.29 10.12
N LEU A 161 5.48 -7.72 10.53
CA LEU A 161 5.48 -6.58 11.45
C LEU A 161 6.01 -7.02 12.82
N LEU A 162 6.57 -6.05 13.54
CA LEU A 162 7.16 -6.25 14.86
C LEU A 162 6.38 -5.49 15.91
N ASP A 163 6.25 -6.15 17.06
CA ASP A 163 5.74 -5.61 18.30
C ASP A 163 6.93 -5.20 19.18
N LEU A 164 7.00 -3.91 19.49
CA LEU A 164 8.17 -3.30 20.10
C LEU A 164 8.18 -3.43 21.62
N ASP A 165 7.06 -3.77 22.24
CA ASP A 165 7.02 -4.01 23.70
C ASP A 165 7.50 -5.40 24.12
N GLY A 166 7.68 -6.30 23.14
CA GLY A 166 8.16 -7.67 23.32
C GLY A 166 7.13 -8.65 23.89
N ASP A 167 5.84 -8.27 24.00
CA ASP A 167 4.80 -9.14 24.53
C ASP A 167 4.17 -10.04 23.45
N LEU A 168 4.74 -11.24 23.32
CA LEU A 168 4.21 -12.31 22.46
C LEU A 168 2.75 -12.71 22.72
N ASN A 169 2.13 -12.28 23.83
CA ASN A 169 0.84 -12.80 24.29
C ASN A 169 -0.34 -11.85 24.06
N ASN A 170 -0.10 -10.58 23.72
CA ASN A 170 -1.18 -9.61 23.56
C ASN A 170 -1.81 -9.67 22.14
N GLY A 171 -1.06 -10.14 21.13
CA GLY A 171 -1.47 -10.12 19.72
C GLY A 171 -1.75 -8.71 19.18
N VAL A 172 -1.27 -7.67 19.87
CA VAL A 172 -1.48 -6.27 19.55
C VAL A 172 -0.12 -5.63 19.34
N ARG A 173 0.06 -5.02 18.18
CA ARG A 173 1.29 -4.31 17.89
C ARG A 173 1.45 -3.10 18.81
N SER A 174 2.48 -3.11 19.65
CA SER A 174 3.02 -1.89 20.24
C SER A 174 4.08 -1.31 19.32
N LEU A 175 4.00 0.01 19.10
CA LEU A 175 5.05 0.79 18.46
C LEU A 175 5.93 1.51 19.49
N VAL A 176 5.69 1.28 20.78
CA VAL A 176 6.44 1.89 21.86
C VAL A 176 7.25 0.79 22.54
N PRO A 177 8.59 0.83 22.45
CA PRO A 177 9.45 0.00 23.28
C PRO A 177 9.13 0.17 24.77
N VAL A 178 8.94 -0.93 25.49
CA VAL A 178 8.76 -0.87 26.96
C VAL A 178 10.14 -0.74 27.63
N GLY A 179 10.24 0.09 28.66
CA GLY A 179 11.50 0.24 29.41
C GLY A 179 11.97 -1.10 30.01
N GLY A 180 13.29 -1.35 29.96
CA GLY A 180 13.88 -2.61 30.47
C GLY A 180 14.41 -3.56 29.40
N ASN A 181 14.49 -3.09 28.14
CA ASN A 181 15.10 -3.79 27.01
C ASN A 181 14.36 -5.06 26.54
N PRO A 182 13.02 -5.02 26.35
CA PRO A 182 12.33 -6.08 25.63
C PRO A 182 12.81 -6.07 24.17
N THR A 183 13.22 -7.23 23.68
CA THR A 183 13.55 -7.42 22.27
C THR A 183 12.26 -7.34 21.47
N PRO A 184 12.20 -6.58 20.36
CA PRO A 184 11.04 -6.61 19.47
C PRO A 184 10.68 -8.04 19.08
N VAL A 185 9.39 -8.35 18.97
CA VAL A 185 8.91 -9.68 18.63
C VAL A 185 8.09 -9.67 17.35
N GLU A 186 8.27 -10.71 16.55
CA GLU A 186 7.44 -10.94 15.36
C GLU A 186 5.97 -11.06 15.72
N ILE A 187 5.10 -10.37 14.97
CA ILE A 187 3.66 -10.56 15.05
C ILE A 187 3.26 -11.61 14.00
N PRO A 188 2.92 -12.85 14.40
CA PRO A 188 2.72 -13.92 13.45
C PRO A 188 1.59 -13.63 12.45
N GLY A 189 1.85 -13.90 11.18
CA GLY A 189 0.86 -13.76 10.10
C GLY A 189 0.65 -12.32 9.61
N THR A 190 1.41 -11.36 10.13
CA THR A 190 1.45 -9.99 9.61
C THR A 190 2.50 -9.87 8.50
N THR A 191 2.36 -8.83 7.68
CA THR A 191 3.32 -8.47 6.65
C THR A 191 3.41 -6.96 6.53
N SER A 192 4.62 -6.46 6.28
CA SER A 192 4.86 -5.09 5.87
C SER A 192 4.11 -4.79 4.57
N HIS A 193 3.45 -3.63 4.51
CA HIS A 193 2.56 -3.29 3.40
C HIS A 193 2.48 -1.78 3.13
N VAL A 194 1.98 -1.45 1.95
CA VAL A 194 1.53 -0.11 1.56
C VAL A 194 0.10 -0.22 1.04
N ASP A 195 -0.79 0.64 1.52
CA ASP A 195 -2.20 0.66 1.13
C ASP A 195 -2.46 1.83 0.18
N LEU A 196 -3.02 1.50 -0.98
CA LEU A 196 -3.31 2.48 -2.03
C LEU A 196 -4.78 2.38 -2.45
N VAL A 197 -5.42 3.53 -2.64
CA VAL A 197 -6.74 3.64 -3.27
C VAL A 197 -6.54 4.16 -4.69
N PHE A 198 -7.14 3.50 -5.68
CA PHE A 198 -7.06 3.91 -7.08
C PHE A 198 -8.42 4.37 -7.58
N ASP A 199 -8.47 5.58 -8.11
CA ASP A 199 -9.60 6.10 -8.87
C ASP A 199 -9.19 6.12 -10.35
N PHE A 200 -9.51 5.04 -11.06
CA PHE A 200 -9.10 4.87 -12.46
C PHE A 200 -9.85 5.84 -13.39
N ALA A 201 -11.09 6.19 -13.04
CA ALA A 201 -11.89 7.13 -13.82
C ALA A 201 -11.45 8.59 -13.62
N GLY A 202 -11.18 8.98 -12.37
CA GLY A 202 -10.67 10.30 -12.01
C GLY A 202 -9.18 10.49 -12.24
N GLY A 203 -8.43 9.39 -12.43
CA GLY A 203 -6.99 9.42 -12.66
C GLY A 203 -6.21 9.79 -11.42
N LEU A 204 -6.64 9.31 -10.25
CA LEU A 204 -6.01 9.59 -8.96
C LEU A 204 -5.54 8.32 -8.26
N VAL A 205 -4.51 8.46 -7.45
CA VAL A 205 -4.06 7.45 -6.49
C VAL A 205 -3.91 8.10 -5.13
N THR A 206 -4.38 7.44 -4.07
CA THR A 206 -4.26 7.93 -2.70
C THR A 206 -3.49 6.93 -1.85
N LEU A 207 -2.48 7.41 -1.12
CA LEU A 207 -1.76 6.66 -0.11
C LEU A 207 -2.52 6.72 1.21
N VAL A 208 -3.03 5.60 1.68
CA VAL A 208 -3.87 5.57 2.90
C VAL A 208 -3.19 4.86 4.07
N GLY A 209 -2.24 3.98 3.78
CA GLY A 209 -1.48 3.21 4.75
C GLY A 209 -0.06 2.94 4.26
N LEU A 210 0.90 2.97 5.17
CA LEU A 210 2.25 2.45 4.99
C LEU A 210 2.64 1.97 6.37
N ASP A 211 2.90 0.69 6.46
CA ASP A 211 3.32 0.06 7.69
C ASP A 211 4.35 -1.01 7.37
N ALA A 212 5.60 -0.70 7.67
CA ALA A 212 6.70 -1.58 7.39
C ALA A 212 7.63 -1.70 8.59
N THR A 213 8.16 -2.89 8.74
CA THR A 213 9.33 -3.15 9.57
C THR A 213 10.51 -3.45 8.68
N GLY A 214 11.68 -3.17 9.20
CA GLY A 214 12.89 -3.36 8.45
C GLY A 214 14.10 -3.63 9.31
N THR A 215 15.20 -3.86 8.61
CA THR A 215 16.51 -4.11 9.22
C THR A 215 17.53 -3.18 8.58
N ASN A 216 18.37 -2.60 9.42
CA ASN A 216 19.36 -1.62 9.02
C ASN A 216 20.70 -2.28 8.66
N GLU A 217 21.34 -1.90 7.55
CA GLU A 217 22.69 -2.38 7.23
C GLU A 217 23.76 -1.86 8.22
N GLY A 218 23.47 -0.76 8.92
CA GLY A 218 24.40 -0.04 9.80
C GLY A 218 25.37 0.83 9.01
N GLY A 219 25.68 2.02 9.53
CA GLY A 219 26.81 2.82 9.05
C GLY A 219 28.15 2.33 9.66
N PRO A 220 29.31 2.77 9.16
CA PRO A 220 30.60 2.48 9.80
C PRO A 220 30.57 2.89 11.28
N SER A 221 30.71 1.90 12.18
CA SER A 221 30.62 2.04 13.66
C SER A 221 29.21 2.02 14.28
N ILE A 222 28.15 1.90 13.47
CA ILE A 222 26.82 1.48 13.92
C ILE A 222 26.75 -0.01 13.59
N GLY A 223 26.84 -0.87 14.61
CA GLY A 223 26.89 -2.31 14.38
C GLY A 223 25.62 -2.81 13.65
N PRO A 224 25.72 -3.80 12.74
CA PRO A 224 24.57 -4.40 12.04
C PRO A 224 23.60 -5.13 13.00
N GLY A 225 23.92 -5.19 14.30
CA GLY A 225 23.07 -5.74 15.35
C GLY A 225 22.19 -4.70 16.05
N ILE A 226 22.03 -3.52 15.45
CA ILE A 226 21.36 -2.35 16.04
C ILE A 226 20.35 -1.83 15.03
N ALA A 227 19.11 -1.62 15.48
CA ALA A 227 17.97 -1.10 14.72
C ALA A 227 17.23 -2.10 13.82
N THR A 228 16.22 -2.72 14.42
CA THR A 228 14.94 -2.84 13.72
C THR A 228 14.46 -1.43 13.39
N VAL A 229 13.99 -1.27 12.16
CA VAL A 229 13.36 -0.04 11.68
C VAL A 229 11.86 -0.22 11.73
N LEU A 230 11.17 0.82 12.18
CA LEU A 230 9.74 0.96 12.03
C LEU A 230 9.45 2.13 11.09
N VAL A 231 8.61 1.90 10.08
CA VAL A 231 8.12 2.93 9.15
C VAL A 231 6.61 2.96 9.18
N THR A 232 6.03 4.11 9.54
CA THR A 232 4.57 4.31 9.53
C THR A 232 4.21 5.66 8.91
N LEU A 233 3.09 5.75 8.19
CA LEU A 233 2.61 7.06 7.70
C LEU A 233 2.49 8.07 8.84
N ALA A 234 2.83 9.33 8.55
CA ALA A 234 2.69 10.42 9.49
C ALA A 234 1.23 10.61 9.92
N GLY A 235 1.03 11.30 11.03
CA GLY A 235 -0.29 11.45 11.62
C GLY A 235 -0.84 10.17 12.23
N THR A 236 -0.21 9.00 12.04
CA THR A 236 -0.47 7.88 12.93
C THR A 236 -0.05 8.27 14.35
N THR A 237 -0.91 8.09 15.34
CA THR A 237 -0.55 8.27 16.75
C THR A 237 0.63 7.34 17.07
N PRO A 238 1.36 7.55 18.18
CA PRO A 238 2.37 6.60 18.65
C PRO A 238 1.84 5.15 18.87
N THR A 239 0.53 4.94 18.74
CA THR A 239 -0.14 3.64 18.78
C THR A 239 -0.62 3.16 17.39
N GLY A 240 -0.20 3.80 16.30
CA GLY A 240 -0.56 3.45 14.92
C GLY A 240 -1.93 3.96 14.44
N GLY A 241 -2.64 4.77 15.23
CA GLY A 241 -3.99 5.24 14.88
C GLY A 241 -3.98 6.45 13.95
N ALA A 242 -4.70 6.46 12.84
CA ALA A 242 -4.70 7.59 11.91
C ALA A 242 -5.06 8.94 12.55
N GLY A 243 -4.38 9.99 12.11
CA GLY A 243 -4.46 11.36 12.62
C GLY A 243 -3.88 12.33 11.61
N ALA A 244 -3.90 13.63 11.92
CA ALA A 244 -3.45 14.65 11.01
C ALA A 244 -1.92 14.64 10.88
N GLY A 245 -1.40 14.67 9.66
CA GLY A 245 0.02 14.90 9.41
C GLY A 245 0.46 16.26 9.98
N PRO A 246 1.65 16.37 10.61
CA PRO A 246 2.25 17.62 11.05
C PRO A 246 2.37 18.68 9.93
N ASN A 247 2.55 18.24 8.68
CA ASN A 247 2.70 19.10 7.51
C ASN A 247 1.64 18.78 6.44
N PRO A 248 0.35 19.10 6.68
CA PRO A 248 -0.76 18.66 5.83
C PRO A 248 -0.77 19.29 4.42
N VAL A 249 -0.05 20.39 4.23
CA VAL A 249 0.11 21.02 2.90
C VAL A 249 1.03 20.18 2.01
N TYR A 250 2.01 19.50 2.61
CA TYR A 250 2.95 18.63 1.88
C TYR A 250 2.41 17.20 1.82
N ASP A 251 1.87 16.68 2.92
CA ASP A 251 1.32 15.33 3.01
C ASP A 251 -0.15 15.28 2.54
N THR A 252 -0.36 15.54 1.24
CA THR A 252 -1.70 15.42 0.65
C THR A 252 -2.10 13.97 0.42
N ARG A 253 -1.10 13.08 0.32
CA ARG A 253 -1.25 11.64 0.00
C ARG A 253 -2.02 11.35 -1.28
N VAL A 254 -2.20 12.33 -2.15
CA VAL A 254 -2.95 12.17 -3.40
C VAL A 254 -2.02 12.51 -4.55
N GLY A 255 -1.83 11.54 -5.44
CA GLY A 255 -1.08 11.67 -6.67
C GLY A 255 -1.96 11.42 -7.90
N ALA A 256 -1.33 11.53 -9.06
CA ALA A 256 -1.94 11.23 -10.35
C ALA A 256 -1.74 9.75 -10.73
N LEU A 257 -2.77 9.17 -11.32
CA LEU A 257 -2.76 7.83 -11.90
C LEU A 257 -3.12 7.94 -13.38
N THR A 258 -2.17 7.69 -14.26
CA THR A 258 -2.37 7.86 -15.71
C THR A 258 -2.17 6.54 -16.44
N PRO A 259 -3.12 6.08 -17.28
CA PRO A 259 -2.90 4.94 -18.17
C PRO A 259 -1.66 5.16 -19.03
N TYR A 260 -0.77 4.17 -19.07
CA TYR A 260 0.48 4.29 -19.79
C TYR A 260 0.35 3.86 -21.26
N THR A 261 0.89 4.69 -22.14
CA THR A 261 1.03 4.39 -23.56
C THR A 261 2.50 4.10 -23.81
N GLY A 262 2.84 2.81 -23.91
CA GLY A 262 4.18 2.37 -24.24
C GLY A 262 4.55 2.67 -25.68
N THR A 263 5.74 2.22 -26.09
CA THR A 263 6.25 2.45 -27.45
C THR A 263 5.37 1.78 -28.52
N GLY A 264 4.69 0.68 -28.17
CA GLY A 264 3.73 -0.04 -29.02
C GLY A 264 2.31 0.50 -29.01
N GLY A 265 2.00 1.55 -28.23
CA GLY A 265 0.66 2.07 -28.01
C GLY A 265 0.17 1.86 -26.57
N THR A 266 -1.14 1.95 -26.33
CA THR A 266 -1.71 1.82 -24.98
C THR A 266 -1.44 0.42 -24.42
N LEU A 267 -0.81 0.36 -23.25
CA LEU A 267 -0.55 -0.89 -22.55
C LEU A 267 -1.62 -1.11 -21.49
N THR A 268 -2.53 -2.03 -21.79
CA THR A 268 -3.59 -2.41 -20.87
C THR A 268 -3.01 -2.88 -19.54
N GLY A 269 -3.53 -2.35 -18.43
CA GLY A 269 -3.11 -2.73 -17.09
C GLY A 269 -1.82 -2.08 -16.61
N VAL A 270 -1.23 -1.12 -17.34
CA VAL A 270 -0.05 -0.38 -16.90
C VAL A 270 -0.43 1.07 -16.65
N TYR A 271 -0.17 1.55 -15.45
CA TYR A 271 -0.48 2.91 -15.04
C TYR A 271 0.76 3.55 -14.44
N ARG A 272 0.98 4.82 -14.80
CA ARG A 272 1.99 5.66 -14.20
C ARG A 272 1.41 6.32 -12.96
N ILE A 273 2.15 6.23 -11.85
CA ILE A 273 1.90 6.98 -10.63
C ILE A 273 2.87 8.16 -10.62
N ASP A 274 2.35 9.37 -10.44
CA ASP A 274 3.18 10.58 -10.33
C ASP A 274 2.69 11.46 -9.20
N ALA A 275 3.62 12.24 -8.65
CA ALA A 275 3.33 13.31 -7.70
C ALA A 275 2.49 12.84 -6.49
N LEU A 276 2.78 11.65 -5.94
CA LEU A 276 2.13 11.08 -4.76
C LEU A 276 2.91 11.49 -3.50
N PRO A 277 2.57 12.59 -2.81
CA PRO A 277 3.36 13.09 -1.71
C PRO A 277 3.17 12.19 -0.49
N LEU A 278 4.20 12.14 0.35
CA LEU A 278 4.15 11.42 1.60
C LEU A 278 4.95 12.11 2.69
N GLU A 279 4.48 11.88 3.90
CA GLU A 279 5.26 12.02 5.12
C GLU A 279 5.17 10.69 5.89
N TYR A 280 6.30 10.13 6.30
CA TYR A 280 6.32 9.00 7.22
C TYR A 280 7.33 9.19 8.34
N TRP A 281 7.09 8.45 9.41
CA TRP A 281 7.92 8.42 10.59
C TRP A 281 8.75 7.15 10.56
N TYR A 282 10.03 7.34 10.83
CA TYR A 282 11.02 6.30 10.93
C TYR A 282 11.60 6.33 12.34
N ASP A 283 11.79 5.16 12.95
CA ASP A 283 12.55 5.03 14.18
C ASP A 283 13.55 3.88 14.10
N SER A 284 14.77 4.14 14.56
CA SER A 284 15.81 3.14 14.73
C SER A 284 15.80 2.65 16.18
N ILE A 285 15.43 1.39 16.37
CA ILE A 285 15.35 0.80 17.70
C ILE A 285 16.76 0.41 18.16
N GLU A 286 17.48 1.37 18.72
CA GLU A 286 18.69 1.11 19.50
C GLU A 286 18.32 1.05 20.99
N PRO A 287 18.76 0.03 21.75
CA PRO A 287 18.56 -0.04 23.21
C PRO A 287 19.09 1.16 24.01
N ASN A 288 20.00 1.93 23.41
CA ASN A 288 20.62 3.13 23.95
C ASN A 288 20.12 4.42 23.28
N SER A 289 19.19 4.34 22.30
CA SER A 289 18.60 5.55 21.72
C SER A 289 17.85 6.30 22.82
N ALA A 290 18.11 7.60 22.91
CA ALA A 290 17.54 8.47 23.94
C ALA A 290 16.01 8.65 23.81
N THR A 291 15.40 8.15 22.73
CA THR A 291 14.01 8.45 22.35
C THR A 291 13.08 7.23 22.29
N ALA A 292 13.46 6.08 22.86
CA ALA A 292 12.66 4.85 22.83
C ALA A 292 11.23 4.94 23.39
N ALA A 293 10.80 6.10 23.91
CA ALA A 293 9.45 6.33 24.40
C ALA A 293 8.48 6.90 23.34
N ASP A 294 8.97 7.54 22.27
CA ASP A 294 8.14 8.25 21.28
C ASP A 294 8.52 7.87 19.84
N LEU A 295 7.53 7.53 19.02
CA LEU A 295 7.72 7.36 17.57
C LEU A 295 8.04 8.68 16.87
N GLY A 296 8.72 8.58 15.73
CA GLY A 296 8.96 9.72 14.85
C GLY A 296 10.24 10.48 15.14
N SER A 297 11.25 9.80 15.69
CA SER A 297 12.62 10.30 15.85
C SER A 297 13.21 10.84 14.54
N LEU A 298 12.78 10.28 13.40
CA LEU A 298 13.00 10.83 12.07
C LEU A 298 11.68 10.96 11.31
N GLN A 299 11.49 12.11 10.68
CA GLN A 299 10.36 12.39 9.81
C GLN A 299 10.88 12.57 8.40
N GLN A 300 10.44 11.71 7.48
CA GLN A 300 10.87 11.74 6.09
C GLN A 300 9.73 12.22 5.20
N PHE A 301 10.09 13.07 4.26
CA PHE A 301 9.24 13.62 3.23
C PHE A 301 9.72 13.15 1.88
N GLY A 302 8.76 12.94 0.98
CA GLY A 302 9.08 12.69 -0.42
C GLY A 302 7.86 12.76 -1.29
N VAL A 303 8.10 12.58 -2.58
CA VAL A 303 7.04 12.49 -3.58
C VAL A 303 7.25 11.21 -4.37
N PHE A 304 6.43 10.21 -4.11
CA PHE A 304 6.45 8.97 -4.86
C PHE A 304 6.04 9.21 -6.31
N ARG A 305 6.77 8.53 -7.19
CA ARG A 305 6.35 8.21 -8.54
C ARG A 305 6.60 6.74 -8.80
N GLY A 306 6.07 6.21 -9.89
CA GLY A 306 6.39 4.88 -10.34
C GLY A 306 5.26 4.25 -11.14
N TRP A 307 4.96 2.99 -10.85
CA TRP A 307 4.19 2.14 -11.74
C TRP A 307 3.25 1.25 -10.95
N LEU A 308 1.99 1.23 -11.36
CA LEU A 308 1.04 0.16 -11.06
C LEU A 308 0.96 -0.75 -12.28
N VAL A 309 1.17 -2.05 -12.06
CA VAL A 309 1.04 -3.07 -13.10
C VAL A 309 0.02 -4.10 -12.66
N VAL A 310 -1.06 -4.18 -13.42
CA VAL A 310 -2.20 -5.06 -13.19
C VAL A 310 -2.11 -6.25 -14.13
N ARG A 311 -2.33 -7.44 -13.57
CA ARG A 311 -2.44 -8.69 -14.31
C ARG A 311 -3.72 -8.64 -15.13
N ASP A 312 -3.61 -9.03 -16.40
CA ASP A 312 -4.78 -9.24 -17.22
C ASP A 312 -5.55 -10.45 -16.67
N CYS A 313 -6.74 -10.20 -16.13
CA CYS A 313 -7.62 -11.23 -15.58
C CYS A 313 -8.15 -12.21 -16.63
N ALA A 314 -8.09 -11.88 -17.93
CA ALA A 314 -8.48 -12.79 -18.99
C ALA A 314 -7.40 -13.82 -19.31
N THR A 315 -6.15 -13.40 -19.34
CA THR A 315 -5.01 -14.30 -19.64
C THR A 315 -4.33 -14.84 -18.37
N GLY A 316 -4.57 -14.21 -17.23
CA GLY A 316 -3.84 -14.44 -16.00
C GLY A 316 -2.37 -14.01 -16.08
N GLN A 317 -1.98 -13.19 -17.06
CA GLN A 317 -0.59 -12.79 -17.28
C GLN A 317 -0.39 -11.29 -17.03
N PHE A 318 0.81 -10.91 -16.59
CA PHE A 318 1.22 -9.52 -16.62
C PHE A 318 1.63 -9.12 -18.05
N PRO A 319 1.35 -7.87 -18.48
CA PRO A 319 1.79 -7.37 -19.78
C PRO A 319 3.32 -7.37 -19.86
N VAL A 320 3.95 -7.73 -20.98
CA VAL A 320 5.41 -7.62 -21.15
C VAL A 320 5.81 -6.14 -21.11
N LEU A 321 6.85 -5.78 -20.35
CA LEU A 321 7.22 -4.37 -20.09
C LEU A 321 8.56 -3.99 -20.74
N THR A 322 9.40 -4.97 -21.05
CA THR A 322 10.67 -4.75 -21.75
C THR A 322 10.45 -4.03 -23.08
N GLY A 323 11.15 -2.92 -23.28
CA GLY A 323 11.10 -2.10 -24.49
C GLY A 323 9.91 -1.14 -24.56
N GLU A 324 9.06 -1.10 -23.54
CA GLU A 324 7.86 -0.28 -23.55
C GLU A 324 8.11 1.17 -23.12
N GLY A 325 9.33 1.52 -22.70
CA GLY A 325 9.73 2.91 -22.47
C GLY A 325 9.39 3.45 -21.08
N LEU A 326 9.32 2.58 -20.07
CA LEU A 326 9.03 2.95 -18.67
C LEU A 326 10.10 3.87 -18.03
N GLY A 327 11.15 4.21 -18.77
CA GLY A 327 12.20 5.13 -18.36
C GLY A 327 13.20 4.49 -17.42
N SER A 328 13.82 5.33 -16.59
CA SER A 328 14.81 4.95 -15.59
C SER A 328 14.27 5.22 -14.19
N THR A 329 14.93 4.65 -13.18
CA THR A 329 14.75 5.04 -11.77
C THR A 329 15.13 6.51 -11.54
N LEU A 330 14.57 7.12 -10.49
CA LEU A 330 15.12 8.34 -9.87
C LEU A 330 16.43 8.05 -9.15
N TRP A 331 16.52 6.87 -8.54
CA TRP A 331 17.43 6.67 -7.45
C TRP A 331 18.90 6.48 -7.88
N PRO A 332 19.86 7.02 -7.11
CA PRO A 332 19.67 8.00 -6.02
C PRO A 332 19.59 9.45 -6.55
N LEU A 333 18.41 10.07 -6.63
CA LEU A 333 18.32 11.50 -6.99
C LEU A 333 18.35 12.31 -5.70
N VAL A 334 19.17 13.36 -5.64
CA VAL A 334 19.07 14.35 -4.57
C VAL A 334 18.13 15.44 -5.03
N ASP A 335 16.97 15.56 -4.36
CA ASP A 335 16.05 16.67 -4.59
C ASP A 335 16.49 17.87 -3.76
N ALA A 336 17.01 18.89 -4.43
CA ALA A 336 17.44 20.14 -3.81
C ALA A 336 16.31 21.18 -3.71
N GLY A 337 15.11 20.87 -4.21
CA GLY A 337 13.98 21.82 -4.28
C GLY A 337 13.53 22.33 -2.92
N ASP A 338 13.83 21.58 -1.85
CA ASP A 338 13.43 21.89 -0.48
C ASP A 338 14.51 22.54 0.38
N VAL A 339 15.73 22.73 -0.14
CA VAL A 339 16.81 23.38 0.62
C VAL A 339 16.45 24.84 0.94
N GLY A 340 16.53 25.19 2.23
CA GLY A 340 16.18 26.49 2.79
C GLY A 340 14.69 26.65 3.13
N ASN A 341 13.84 25.64 2.86
CA ASN A 341 12.45 25.64 3.31
C ASN A 341 12.37 25.22 4.79
N ILE A 342 11.32 25.68 5.47
CA ILE A 342 11.06 25.41 6.88
C ILE A 342 9.80 24.57 7.01
N TYR A 343 9.88 23.51 7.81
CA TYR A 343 8.82 22.53 8.04
C TYR A 343 8.55 22.36 9.53
N ASN A 344 7.33 21.94 9.88
CA ASN A 344 7.00 21.61 11.26
C ASN A 344 7.65 20.28 11.66
N THR A 345 8.22 20.23 12.86
CA THR A 345 8.73 18.99 13.45
C THR A 345 7.57 18.14 13.99
N ALA A 346 7.72 16.82 13.97
CA ALA A 346 6.75 15.92 14.60
C ALA A 346 6.92 15.92 16.14
N VAL A 347 8.13 16.17 16.63
CA VAL A 347 8.48 16.25 18.05
C VAL A 347 9.26 17.53 18.30
N ASP A 348 8.80 18.35 19.24
CA ASP A 348 9.44 19.61 19.67
C ASP A 348 10.66 19.34 20.58
N ALA A 349 11.57 18.48 20.13
CA ALA A 349 12.81 18.19 20.86
C ALA A 349 13.83 19.33 20.71
N PHE A 350 13.83 20.03 19.56
CA PHE A 350 14.76 21.12 19.22
C PHE A 350 14.07 22.40 18.73
N GLY A 351 12.74 22.45 18.82
CA GLY A 351 11.92 23.49 18.22
C GLY A 351 10.72 22.90 17.49
N ASP A 352 9.73 23.75 17.24
CA ASP A 352 8.50 23.42 16.49
C ASP A 352 8.71 23.34 14.98
N THR A 353 9.90 23.75 14.51
CA THR A 353 10.24 23.84 13.09
C THR A 353 11.70 23.47 12.82
N ALA A 354 11.97 23.01 11.60
CA ALA A 354 13.30 22.67 11.09
C ALA A 354 13.50 23.27 9.69
N GLU A 355 14.70 23.82 9.43
CA GLU A 355 15.12 24.27 8.10
C GLU A 355 15.89 23.15 7.40
N ILE A 356 15.61 22.90 6.11
CA ILE A 356 16.27 21.83 5.36
C ILE A 356 17.59 22.33 4.75
N PHE A 357 18.67 21.60 5.00
CA PHE A 357 19.99 21.92 4.47
C PHE A 357 20.42 20.96 3.36
N GLU A 358 21.33 21.41 2.49
CA GLU A 358 21.97 20.57 1.46
C GLU A 358 22.98 19.55 2.03
N GLY A 359 23.14 19.51 3.34
CA GLY A 359 24.12 18.71 4.06
C GLY A 359 25.04 19.61 4.88
N VAL A 360 26.24 19.13 5.14
CA VAL A 360 27.28 19.89 5.87
C VAL A 360 28.38 20.31 4.89
N PRO A 361 29.21 21.33 5.19
CA PRO A 361 30.27 21.75 4.26
C PRO A 361 31.25 20.64 3.84
N ALA A 362 31.39 19.59 4.66
CA ALA A 362 32.22 18.42 4.36
C ALA A 362 31.51 17.33 3.54
N ASP A 363 30.18 17.41 3.40
CA ASP A 363 29.37 16.53 2.58
C ASP A 363 28.09 17.25 2.12
N LEU A 364 28.17 17.81 0.91
CA LEU A 364 27.10 18.55 0.27
C LEU A 364 26.38 17.60 -0.69
N PHE A 365 25.19 17.14 -0.32
CA PHE A 365 24.45 16.17 -1.13
C PHE A 365 24.07 16.71 -2.52
N THR A 366 23.98 18.02 -2.66
CA THR A 366 23.72 18.73 -3.93
C THR A 366 24.95 18.83 -4.84
N ALA A 367 26.14 18.46 -4.36
CA ALA A 367 27.36 18.53 -5.15
C ALA A 367 27.30 17.61 -6.39
N ALA A 368 27.99 18.02 -7.46
CA ALA A 368 28.05 17.23 -8.69
C ALA A 368 28.62 15.83 -8.40
N GLY A 369 27.95 14.79 -8.94
CA GLY A 369 28.32 13.40 -8.73
C GLY A 369 27.62 12.71 -7.55
N ASN A 370 26.88 13.45 -6.73
CA ASN A 370 26.10 12.90 -5.62
C ASN A 370 24.68 12.42 -6.03
N GLY A 371 24.36 12.45 -7.32
CA GLY A 371 23.08 11.99 -7.89
C GLY A 371 23.18 10.67 -8.67
N GLY A 372 22.02 10.18 -9.08
CA GLY A 372 21.85 8.80 -9.49
C GLY A 372 22.54 8.52 -10.80
N LEU A 373 23.34 7.46 -10.81
CA LEU A 373 23.88 6.92 -12.04
C LEU A 373 22.74 6.26 -12.83
N PRO A 374 22.77 6.31 -14.17
CA PRO A 374 21.76 5.67 -15.00
C PRO A 374 21.60 4.21 -14.60
N LEU A 375 20.36 3.71 -14.64
CA LEU A 375 20.13 2.26 -14.64
C LEU A 375 20.95 1.68 -15.80
N THR A 376 21.89 0.80 -15.48
CA THR A 376 22.71 0.11 -16.50
C THR A 376 22.23 -1.33 -16.69
N ASP A 377 21.65 -1.91 -15.64
CA ASP A 377 21.04 -3.24 -15.70
C ASP A 377 19.77 -3.21 -16.57
N GLY A 378 19.48 -4.34 -17.23
CA GLY A 378 18.42 -4.37 -18.25
C GLY A 378 18.65 -3.40 -19.41
N GLY A 379 19.88 -2.88 -19.60
CA GLY A 379 20.18 -1.87 -20.62
C GLY A 379 19.61 -0.47 -20.32
N GLY A 380 19.25 -0.19 -19.07
CA GLY A 380 18.62 1.08 -18.68
C GLY A 380 17.10 1.11 -18.81
N ASP A 381 16.50 -0.04 -19.12
CA ASP A 381 15.06 -0.20 -19.25
C ASP A 381 14.45 -0.74 -17.95
N LEU A 382 13.68 0.10 -17.27
CA LEU A 382 12.94 -0.30 -16.07
C LEU A 382 11.92 -1.41 -16.35
N GLY A 383 11.37 -1.47 -17.58
CA GLY A 383 10.48 -2.57 -17.99
C GLY A 383 11.18 -3.92 -18.02
N ALA A 384 12.43 -3.96 -18.51
CA ALA A 384 13.26 -5.17 -18.48
C ALA A 384 13.55 -5.64 -17.05
N TYR A 385 13.77 -4.69 -16.14
CA TYR A 385 13.92 -5.00 -14.73
C TYR A 385 12.64 -5.64 -14.14
N PHE A 386 11.48 -5.05 -14.42
CA PHE A 386 10.21 -5.62 -13.95
C PHE A 386 9.97 -7.03 -14.49
N ASP A 387 10.27 -7.28 -15.77
CA ASP A 387 10.10 -8.59 -16.39
C ASP A 387 11.04 -9.67 -15.82
N HIS A 388 12.30 -9.33 -15.58
CA HIS A 388 13.33 -10.29 -15.20
C HIS A 388 13.49 -10.50 -13.69
N VAL A 389 13.09 -9.51 -12.89
CA VAL A 389 13.39 -9.50 -11.45
C VAL A 389 12.13 -9.43 -10.61
N VAL A 390 11.22 -8.48 -10.86
CA VAL A 390 10.02 -8.28 -10.02
C VAL A 390 8.97 -9.36 -10.27
N LYS A 391 8.49 -9.50 -11.51
CA LYS A 391 7.38 -10.43 -11.83
C LYS A 391 7.61 -11.87 -11.42
N PRO A 392 8.81 -12.47 -11.55
CA PRO A 392 9.06 -13.83 -11.08
C PRO A 392 8.91 -14.02 -9.56
N ARG A 393 8.84 -12.93 -8.78
CA ARG A 393 8.69 -12.93 -7.32
C ARG A 393 7.28 -12.61 -6.85
N VAL A 394 6.47 -12.03 -7.73
CA VAL A 394 5.05 -11.83 -7.49
C VAL A 394 4.37 -13.21 -7.41
N ALA A 395 3.65 -13.46 -6.32
CA ALA A 395 2.93 -14.70 -6.10
C ALA A 395 1.95 -14.97 -7.24
N ILE A 396 1.73 -16.26 -7.55
CA ILE A 396 0.91 -16.67 -8.68
C ILE A 396 -0.56 -16.18 -8.58
N GLY A 397 -1.04 -15.95 -7.36
CA GLY A 397 -2.37 -15.43 -7.08
C GLY A 397 -2.48 -13.90 -7.02
N SER A 398 -1.35 -13.17 -7.10
CA SER A 398 -1.36 -11.71 -7.05
C SER A 398 -1.79 -11.13 -8.40
N GLY A 399 -2.85 -10.32 -8.37
CA GLY A 399 -3.42 -9.65 -9.52
C GLY A 399 -2.77 -8.31 -9.86
N ALA A 400 -1.90 -7.78 -9.01
CA ALA A 400 -1.15 -6.55 -9.30
C ALA A 400 0.17 -6.49 -8.54
N PHE A 401 1.08 -5.64 -9.01
CA PHE A 401 2.20 -5.15 -8.23
C PHE A 401 2.38 -3.65 -8.43
N VAL A 402 3.01 -3.00 -7.45
CA VAL A 402 3.38 -1.59 -7.49
C VAL A 402 4.89 -1.45 -7.33
N TYR A 403 5.46 -0.49 -8.04
CA TYR A 403 6.81 0.04 -7.83
C TYR A 403 6.67 1.53 -7.53
N LEU A 404 7.15 1.98 -6.39
CA LEU A 404 7.20 3.38 -6.00
C LEU A 404 8.64 3.76 -5.67
N GLU A 405 9.05 4.94 -6.11
CA GLU A 405 10.34 5.52 -5.77
C GLU A 405 10.18 7.00 -5.45
N ALA A 406 10.91 7.48 -4.46
CA ALA A 406 10.95 8.88 -4.07
C ALA A 406 12.40 9.31 -3.79
N ALA A 407 12.71 10.53 -4.20
CA ALA A 407 13.79 11.33 -3.63
C ALA A 407 13.17 12.30 -2.64
N GLY A 408 13.85 12.56 -1.54
CA GLY A 408 13.26 13.29 -0.44
C GLY A 408 14.25 13.90 0.53
N PHE A 409 13.69 14.40 1.62
CA PHE A 409 14.43 15.01 2.72
C PHE A 409 13.89 14.50 4.06
N GLY A 410 14.69 14.67 5.11
CA GLY A 410 14.37 14.22 6.46
C GLY A 410 14.57 15.32 7.48
N ILE A 411 13.82 15.23 8.56
CA ILE A 411 13.89 16.09 9.75
C ILE A 411 14.26 15.21 10.95
N ASN A 412 15.23 15.67 11.73
CA ASN A 412 15.63 15.03 12.97
C ASN A 412 14.80 15.56 14.15
N ASN A 413 13.95 14.69 14.69
CA ASN A 413 13.07 14.99 15.83
C ASN A 413 13.60 14.44 17.16
N SER A 414 14.75 13.77 17.18
CA SER A 414 15.25 13.01 18.34
C SER A 414 16.52 13.59 18.98
N GLY A 415 17.26 14.39 18.22
CA GLY A 415 18.56 14.88 18.67
C GLY A 415 19.67 13.86 18.55
N ASP A 416 19.35 12.71 17.96
CA ASP A 416 20.36 11.77 17.52
C ASP A 416 21.28 12.48 16.53
N PRO A 417 22.57 12.64 16.85
CA PRO A 417 23.50 13.39 16.02
C PRO A 417 23.80 12.70 14.68
N VAL A 418 23.34 11.46 14.45
CA VAL A 418 23.41 10.76 13.16
C VAL A 418 22.53 11.41 12.11
N PHE A 419 21.36 11.91 12.52
CA PHE A 419 20.36 12.46 11.63
C PHE A 419 20.44 13.99 11.61
N THR A 420 20.24 14.57 10.44
CA THR A 420 20.23 16.01 10.24
C THR A 420 19.04 16.40 9.36
N ASP A 421 18.61 17.66 9.48
CA ASP A 421 17.55 18.25 8.66
C ASP A 421 18.08 18.47 7.25
N THR A 422 17.97 17.47 6.38
CA THR A 422 18.71 17.45 5.12
C THR A 422 18.05 16.66 4.01
N VAL A 423 18.48 16.91 2.78
CA VAL A 423 18.09 16.17 1.57
C VAL A 423 18.86 14.84 1.46
N GLY A 424 18.41 13.95 0.57
CA GLY A 424 19.09 12.67 0.32
C GLY A 424 18.53 11.52 1.15
N TYR A 425 17.27 11.64 1.55
CA TYR A 425 16.48 10.53 2.06
C TYR A 425 15.59 10.02 0.95
N ASP A 426 15.88 8.82 0.46
CA ASP A 426 15.19 8.21 -0.66
C ASP A 426 14.43 6.96 -0.22
N ALA A 427 13.43 6.58 -0.99
CA ALA A 427 12.64 5.38 -0.73
C ALA A 427 12.36 4.63 -2.02
N VAL A 428 12.40 3.30 -1.94
CA VAL A 428 11.91 2.40 -2.99
C VAL A 428 10.97 1.39 -2.33
N LEU A 429 9.73 1.32 -2.79
CA LEU A 429 8.74 0.35 -2.33
C LEU A 429 8.31 -0.52 -3.51
N ILE A 430 8.40 -1.83 -3.33
CA ILE A 430 7.88 -2.82 -4.28
C ILE A 430 6.97 -3.76 -3.53
N GLY A 431 5.69 -3.75 -3.89
CA GLY A 431 4.67 -4.57 -3.24
C GLY A 431 3.75 -5.25 -4.22
N GLU A 432 3.09 -6.31 -3.77
CA GLU A 432 2.10 -7.07 -4.53
C GLU A 432 0.73 -7.07 -3.86
N ALA A 433 -0.33 -7.07 -4.67
CA ALA A 433 -1.70 -7.16 -4.18
C ALA A 433 -2.44 -8.31 -4.87
N ALA A 434 -3.35 -8.96 -4.14
CA ALA A 434 -4.23 -9.98 -4.69
C ALA A 434 -5.10 -9.43 -5.83
N SER A 435 -5.62 -8.22 -5.66
CA SER A 435 -6.35 -7.46 -6.68
C SER A 435 -6.34 -5.98 -6.29
N VAL A 436 -6.40 -5.10 -7.30
CA VAL A 436 -6.65 -3.67 -7.12
C VAL A 436 -8.10 -3.27 -7.36
N PHE A 437 -8.89 -4.18 -7.93
CA PHE A 437 -10.33 -4.03 -8.08
C PHE A 437 -11.03 -4.81 -6.97
N ALA A 438 -11.99 -4.19 -6.33
CA ALA A 438 -12.79 -4.85 -5.32
C ALA A 438 -13.82 -5.79 -5.98
N ALA A 439 -14.18 -6.88 -5.31
CA ALA A 439 -15.30 -7.70 -5.75
C ALA A 439 -16.58 -6.84 -5.70
N GLY A 440 -17.32 -6.77 -6.80
CA GLY A 440 -18.46 -5.85 -6.99
C GLY A 440 -18.18 -4.66 -7.90
N ASP A 441 -16.92 -4.27 -8.10
CA ASP A 441 -16.51 -3.25 -9.08
C ASP A 441 -16.47 -3.91 -10.47
N VAL A 442 -17.64 -4.18 -11.04
CA VAL A 442 -17.75 -4.99 -12.26
C VAL A 442 -17.18 -4.21 -13.45
N ASN A 443 -17.32 -2.89 -13.45
CA ASN A 443 -16.86 -2.02 -14.55
C ASN A 443 -15.35 -1.68 -14.49
N ALA A 444 -14.66 -1.98 -13.37
CA ALA A 444 -13.25 -1.71 -13.11
C ALA A 444 -12.89 -0.21 -13.08
N ASP A 445 -13.76 0.63 -12.54
CA ASP A 445 -13.50 2.06 -12.37
C ASP A 445 -12.85 2.42 -11.02
N GLY A 446 -12.78 1.45 -10.09
CA GLY A 446 -12.20 1.61 -8.76
C GLY A 446 -13.24 1.88 -7.66
N ALA A 447 -14.52 2.03 -8.02
CA ALA A 447 -15.63 2.14 -7.08
C ALA A 447 -16.55 0.92 -7.16
N ILE A 448 -17.24 0.61 -6.07
CA ILE A 448 -18.39 -0.32 -6.10
C ILE A 448 -19.63 0.55 -5.99
N ASP A 449 -20.35 0.81 -7.08
CA ASP A 449 -21.48 1.71 -7.05
C ASP A 449 -22.67 1.28 -7.93
N LEU A 450 -23.73 2.10 -8.01
CA LEU A 450 -24.92 1.74 -8.78
C LEU A 450 -24.69 1.61 -10.29
N LEU A 451 -23.57 2.09 -10.83
CA LEU A 451 -23.18 1.86 -12.22
C LEU A 451 -22.82 0.39 -12.44
N ASP A 452 -22.18 -0.25 -11.46
CA ASP A 452 -21.89 -1.68 -11.47
C ASP A 452 -23.15 -2.53 -11.40
N ALA A 453 -24.20 -2.08 -10.72
CA ALA A 453 -25.41 -2.88 -10.52
C ALA A 453 -26.03 -3.35 -11.85
N SER A 454 -25.99 -2.48 -12.87
CA SER A 454 -26.50 -2.81 -14.21
C SER A 454 -25.65 -3.87 -14.92
N LEU A 455 -24.32 -3.79 -14.75
CA LEU A 455 -23.36 -4.69 -15.35
C LEU A 455 -23.31 -6.04 -14.60
N LEU A 456 -23.39 -6.01 -13.27
CA LEU A 456 -23.60 -7.19 -12.44
C LEU A 456 -24.84 -7.96 -12.89
N ALA A 457 -25.99 -7.27 -13.02
CA ALA A 457 -27.21 -7.91 -13.48
C ALA A 457 -27.07 -8.54 -14.87
N SER A 458 -26.36 -7.89 -15.80
CA SER A 458 -26.13 -8.47 -17.13
C SER A 458 -25.18 -9.67 -17.10
N VAL A 459 -24.14 -9.64 -16.25
CA VAL A 459 -23.24 -10.78 -16.03
C VAL A 459 -24.00 -11.98 -15.46
N LEU A 460 -24.90 -11.77 -14.50
CA LEU A 460 -25.71 -12.85 -13.91
C LEU A 460 -26.70 -13.46 -14.91
N VAL A 461 -27.25 -12.65 -15.83
CA VAL A 461 -28.23 -13.12 -16.82
C VAL A 461 -27.55 -13.80 -18.02
N ASN A 462 -26.41 -13.27 -18.48
CA ASN A 462 -25.72 -13.77 -19.66
C ASN A 462 -24.20 -13.67 -19.50
N PRO A 463 -23.57 -14.51 -18.66
CA PRO A 463 -22.14 -14.41 -18.36
C PRO A 463 -21.27 -14.56 -19.61
N ALA A 464 -21.73 -15.32 -20.62
CA ALA A 464 -21.01 -15.53 -21.87
C ALA A 464 -20.88 -14.27 -22.74
N ALA A 465 -21.67 -13.22 -22.49
CA ALA A 465 -21.56 -11.93 -23.18
C ALA A 465 -20.53 -10.98 -22.54
N HIS A 466 -19.95 -11.37 -21.41
CA HIS A 466 -19.02 -10.54 -20.65
C HIS A 466 -17.62 -11.15 -20.67
N SER A 467 -16.61 -10.30 -20.49
CA SER A 467 -15.23 -10.73 -20.28
C SER A 467 -15.10 -11.59 -19.03
N SER A 468 -14.08 -12.43 -18.97
CA SER A 468 -13.73 -13.18 -17.75
C SER A 468 -13.39 -12.24 -16.58
N CYS A 469 -12.90 -11.03 -16.88
CA CYS A 469 -12.64 -9.98 -15.91
C CYS A 469 -13.90 -9.46 -15.22
N GLU A 470 -14.91 -9.05 -16.01
CA GLU A 470 -16.22 -8.63 -15.48
C GLU A 470 -16.88 -9.79 -14.73
N GLN A 471 -16.78 -11.00 -15.26
CA GLN A 471 -17.27 -12.20 -14.61
C GLN A 471 -16.61 -12.44 -13.25
N ALA A 472 -15.29 -12.31 -13.14
CA ALA A 472 -14.57 -12.50 -11.88
C ALA A 472 -14.95 -11.46 -10.83
N ARG A 473 -15.11 -10.19 -11.22
CA ARG A 473 -15.52 -9.12 -10.30
C ARG A 473 -17.00 -9.17 -9.91
N ALA A 474 -17.84 -9.82 -10.72
CA ALA A 474 -19.24 -10.06 -10.41
C ALA A 474 -19.49 -11.17 -9.38
N ASP A 475 -18.49 -11.99 -9.05
CA ASP A 475 -18.52 -12.95 -7.93
C ASP A 475 -18.19 -12.20 -6.63
N VAL A 476 -19.17 -11.42 -6.15
CA VAL A 476 -18.98 -10.46 -5.06
C VAL A 476 -18.79 -11.15 -3.72
N ASN A 477 -19.39 -12.34 -3.54
CA ASN A 477 -19.24 -13.11 -2.31
C ASN A 477 -18.01 -14.05 -2.32
N GLY A 478 -17.36 -14.23 -3.47
CA GLY A 478 -16.13 -15.01 -3.63
C GLY A 478 -16.31 -16.52 -3.52
N ASP A 479 -17.52 -17.05 -3.76
CA ASP A 479 -17.82 -18.49 -3.64
C ASP A 479 -17.59 -19.28 -4.94
N GLY A 480 -17.13 -18.60 -6.00
CA GLY A 480 -16.88 -19.18 -7.31
C GLY A 480 -18.12 -19.28 -8.19
N GLN A 481 -19.29 -18.87 -7.70
CA GLN A 481 -20.54 -18.86 -8.43
C GLN A 481 -21.01 -17.43 -8.64
N ARG A 482 -21.64 -17.17 -9.79
CA ARG A 482 -22.21 -15.86 -10.12
C ARG A 482 -23.71 -16.00 -10.18
N ASP A 483 -24.35 -15.75 -9.04
CA ASP A 483 -25.78 -15.95 -8.85
C ASP A 483 -26.43 -14.84 -8.01
N GLY A 484 -27.68 -15.05 -7.59
CA GLY A 484 -28.42 -14.05 -6.82
C GLY A 484 -27.82 -13.73 -5.45
N ARG A 485 -26.90 -14.55 -4.92
CA ARG A 485 -26.20 -14.30 -3.66
C ARG A 485 -25.18 -13.17 -3.80
N ASP A 486 -24.62 -12.96 -4.99
CA ASP A 486 -23.74 -11.83 -5.29
C ASP A 486 -24.46 -10.49 -5.21
N VAL A 487 -25.73 -10.45 -5.59
CA VAL A 487 -26.56 -9.23 -5.48
C VAL A 487 -26.65 -8.76 -4.03
N ARG A 488 -26.75 -9.70 -3.07
CA ARG A 488 -26.79 -9.32 -1.65
C ARG A 488 -25.45 -8.78 -1.18
N ALA A 489 -24.35 -9.48 -1.48
CA ALA A 489 -23.01 -9.03 -1.10
C ALA A 489 -22.67 -7.67 -1.75
N PHE A 490 -23.12 -7.45 -2.98
CA PHE A 490 -23.02 -6.17 -3.67
C PHE A 490 -23.80 -5.06 -2.97
N LEU A 491 -25.07 -5.31 -2.59
CA LEU A 491 -25.85 -4.33 -1.84
C LEU A 491 -25.23 -4.04 -0.47
N ASP A 492 -24.67 -5.05 0.20
CA ASP A 492 -23.97 -4.90 1.47
C ASP A 492 -22.64 -4.12 1.30
N ALA A 493 -22.04 -4.10 0.11
CA ALA A 493 -20.85 -3.31 -0.20
C ALA A 493 -21.16 -1.85 -0.58
N VAL A 494 -22.35 -1.60 -1.15
CA VAL A 494 -22.79 -0.26 -1.59
C VAL A 494 -23.48 0.54 -0.48
N LEU A 495 -24.15 -0.13 0.47
CA LEU A 495 -24.96 0.48 1.55
C LEU A 495 -24.19 0.54 2.88
#